data_AF-A0A7C5W3G1-F1
#
_entry.id   AF-A0A7C5W3G1-F1
#
_cell.length_a   1.000
_cell.length_b   1.000
_cell.length_c   1.000
_cell.angle_alpha   90.00
_cell.angle_beta   90.00
_cell.angle_gamma   90.00
#
_symmetry.space_group_name_H-M   'P 1'
#
loop_
_entity.id
_entity.type
_entity.pdbx_description
1 polymer ?
#
loop_
_entity_poly.entity_id
_entity_poly.type
_entity_poly.pdbx_seq_one_letter_code
_entity_poly.pdbx_strand_id
1 'polypeptide(L)'
;LVAGYFSRKLIIRAKGYEWFREKFLHVLTSVTIAALLVTLVLLFSFKGDVIVENPLTILWIAIPLFIQTNLIFWIAYGLAKLAKLNYEDAAPSAMIGASNHFEVAIATATMLFGLSSGAALATVVGVLIEVPVMLLLVKICLKTKGWFGGKAA
;
A
#
# COMPACT_ATOMS: atom_id res chain seq x y z
N LEU A 1 6.42 11.04 11.98
CA LEU A 1 6.95 12.01 10.98
C LEU A 1 7.88 13.06 11.57
N VAL A 2 7.47 13.82 12.61
CA VAL A 2 8.29 14.87 13.24
C VAL A 2 9.66 14.35 13.72
N ALA A 3 9.68 13.25 14.49
CA ALA A 3 10.93 12.62 14.93
C ALA A 3 11.81 12.16 13.75
N GLY A 4 11.20 11.70 12.64
CA GLY A 4 11.90 11.32 11.41
C GLY A 4 12.55 12.50 10.68
N TYR A 5 11.90 13.67 10.70
CA TYR A 5 12.48 14.90 10.16
C TYR A 5 13.71 15.33 10.97
N PHE A 6 13.60 15.33 12.30
CA PHE A 6 14.71 15.69 13.18
C PHE A 6 15.86 14.68 13.10
N SER A 7 15.57 13.37 13.09
CA SER A 7 16.60 12.34 12.95
C SER A 7 17.36 12.48 11.63
N ARG A 8 16.66 12.71 10.50
CA ARG A 8 17.29 13.00 9.21
C ARG A 8 18.22 14.21 9.29
N LYS A 9 17.76 15.33 9.86
CA LYS A 9 18.54 16.56 9.96
C LYS A 9 19.79 16.41 10.84
N LEU A 10 19.66 15.72 11.97
CA LEU A 10 20.75 15.47 12.91
C LEU A 10 21.79 14.49 12.33
N ILE A 11 21.35 13.40 11.71
CA ILE A 11 22.25 12.39 11.13
C ILE A 11 23.02 12.95 9.94
N ILE A 12 22.37 13.71 9.06
CA ILE A 12 23.06 14.37 7.94
C ILE A 12 24.08 15.39 8.45
N ARG A 13 23.76 16.16 9.50
CA ARG A 13 24.70 17.10 10.12
C ARG A 13 25.90 16.40 10.77
N ALA A 14 25.69 15.25 11.41
CA ALA A 14 26.74 14.56 12.17
C ALA A 14 27.62 13.65 11.31
N LYS A 15 27.06 12.99 10.29
CA LYS A 15 27.74 11.92 9.52
C LYS A 15 27.76 12.16 8.01
N GLY A 16 27.21 13.27 7.53
CA GLY A 16 27.16 13.60 6.11
C GLY A 16 26.04 12.86 5.35
N TYR A 17 25.81 13.31 4.11
CA TYR A 17 24.73 12.81 3.26
C TYR A 17 24.98 11.38 2.73
N GLU A 18 26.22 11.06 2.38
CA GLU A 18 26.58 9.72 1.86
C GLU A 18 26.34 8.62 2.90
N TRP A 19 26.76 8.84 4.16
CA TRP A 19 26.53 7.86 5.23
C TRP A 19 25.03 7.67 5.51
N PHE A 20 24.25 8.76 5.48
CA PHE A 20 22.79 8.68 5.61
C PHE A 20 22.17 7.83 4.49
N ARG A 21 22.60 8.04 3.24
CA ARG A 21 22.04 7.34 2.08
C ARG A 21 22.44 5.87 2.02
N GLU A 22 23.69 5.53 2.27
CA GLU A 22 24.18 4.16 2.08
C GLU A 22 23.98 3.25 3.28
N LYS A 23 24.11 3.78 4.51
CA LYS A 23 24.02 2.97 5.74
C LYS A 23 22.68 3.13 6.43
N PHE A 24 22.27 4.36 6.72
CA PHE A 24 21.06 4.59 7.51
C PHE A 24 19.79 4.20 6.76
N LEU A 25 19.63 4.62 5.49
CA LEU A 25 18.46 4.25 4.69
C LEU A 25 18.37 2.73 4.45
N HIS A 26 19.50 2.06 4.22
CA HIS A 26 19.50 0.61 3.98
C HIS A 26 18.99 -0.17 5.21
N VAL A 27 19.49 0.18 6.40
CA VAL A 27 19.01 -0.40 7.67
C VAL A 27 17.54 -0.09 7.89
N LEU A 28 17.12 1.17 7.66
CA LEU A 28 15.74 1.59 7.87
C LEU A 28 14.76 0.85 6.95
N THR A 29 15.13 0.61 5.69
CA THR A 29 14.32 -0.18 4.75
C THR A 29 14.13 -1.61 5.25
N SER A 30 15.20 -2.30 5.67
CA SER A 30 15.09 -3.66 6.21
C SER A 30 14.25 -3.72 7.49
N VAL A 31 14.42 -2.75 8.40
CA VAL A 31 13.62 -2.66 9.63
C VAL A 31 12.15 -2.40 9.31
N THR A 32 11.86 -1.55 8.32
CA THR A 32 10.48 -1.26 7.91
C THR A 32 9.81 -2.51 7.34
N ILE A 33 10.48 -3.22 6.42
CA ILE A 33 9.95 -4.47 5.85
C ILE A 33 9.72 -5.50 6.96
N ALA A 34 10.66 -5.66 7.89
CA ALA A 34 10.50 -6.59 9.01
C ALA A 34 9.32 -6.21 9.91
N ALA A 35 9.17 -4.93 10.27
CA ALA A 35 8.07 -4.46 11.11
C ALA A 35 6.70 -4.64 10.43
N LEU A 36 6.61 -4.36 9.11
CA LEU A 36 5.41 -4.57 8.32
C LEU A 36 5.03 -6.04 8.26
N LEU A 37 6.00 -6.93 7.98
CA LEU A 37 5.78 -8.37 7.95
C LEU A 37 5.37 -8.92 9.32
N VAL A 38 6.01 -8.49 10.40
CA VAL A 38 5.63 -8.90 11.76
C VAL A 38 4.20 -8.47 12.08
N THR A 39 3.83 -7.22 11.75
CA THR A 39 2.47 -6.71 11.94
C THR A 39 1.47 -7.55 11.15
N LEU A 40 1.77 -7.85 9.88
CA LEU A 40 0.95 -8.68 9.02
C LEU A 40 0.74 -10.09 9.61
N VAL A 41 1.81 -10.75 10.04
CA VAL A 41 1.77 -12.09 10.65
C VAL A 41 0.93 -12.08 11.93
N LEU A 42 1.12 -11.10 12.81
CA LEU A 42 0.35 -10.97 14.05
C LEU A 42 -1.13 -10.79 13.77
N LEU A 43 -1.48 -9.94 12.80
CA LEU A 43 -2.87 -9.68 12.44
C LEU A 43 -3.56 -10.94 11.89
N PHE A 44 -2.88 -11.69 11.01
CA PHE A 44 -3.41 -12.96 10.54
C PHE A 44 -3.49 -14.02 11.63
N SER A 45 -2.51 -14.06 12.53
CA SER A 45 -2.54 -15.01 13.65
C SER A 45 -3.71 -14.73 14.60
N PHE A 46 -4.07 -13.46 14.82
CA PHE A 46 -5.20 -13.11 15.70
C PHE A 46 -6.57 -13.19 15.01
N LYS A 47 -6.61 -13.20 13.67
CA LYS A 47 -7.86 -13.20 12.89
C LYS A 47 -8.06 -14.44 12.03
N GLY A 48 -7.12 -15.40 12.04
CA GLY A 48 -7.13 -16.58 11.20
C GLY A 48 -8.38 -17.45 11.38
N ASP A 49 -8.78 -17.73 12.62
CA ASP A 49 -9.95 -18.57 12.90
C ASP A 49 -11.23 -17.95 12.35
N VAL A 50 -11.44 -16.67 12.60
CA VAL A 50 -12.63 -15.93 12.11
C VAL A 50 -12.65 -15.86 10.58
N ILE A 51 -11.46 -15.75 9.96
CA ILE A 51 -11.31 -15.75 8.50
C ILE A 51 -11.73 -17.10 7.92
N VAL A 52 -11.33 -18.21 8.53
CA VAL A 52 -11.65 -19.56 8.06
C VAL A 52 -13.13 -19.92 8.31
N GLU A 53 -13.69 -19.50 9.44
CA GLU A 53 -15.08 -19.81 9.82
C GLU A 53 -16.13 -19.04 9.01
N ASN A 54 -15.80 -17.85 8.49
CA ASN A 54 -16.77 -16.96 7.82
C ASN A 54 -16.35 -16.55 6.39
N PRO A 55 -16.19 -17.50 5.46
CA PRO A 55 -15.70 -17.23 4.10
C PRO A 55 -16.66 -16.34 3.29
N LEU A 56 -17.97 -16.44 3.53
CA LEU A 56 -18.96 -15.60 2.86
C LEU A 56 -18.79 -14.12 3.25
N THR A 57 -18.59 -13.82 4.53
CA THR A 57 -18.37 -12.44 5.01
C THR A 57 -17.13 -11.82 4.40
N ILE A 58 -16.06 -12.60 4.24
CA ILE A 58 -14.84 -12.16 3.53
C ILE A 58 -15.17 -11.80 2.09
N LEU A 59 -15.93 -12.63 1.38
CA LEU A 59 -16.30 -12.37 0.00
C LEU A 59 -17.11 -11.07 -0.13
N TRP A 60 -18.06 -10.85 0.78
CA TRP A 60 -18.85 -9.61 0.86
C TRP A 60 -18.00 -8.36 1.11
N ILE A 61 -16.90 -8.47 1.86
CA ILE A 61 -15.94 -7.37 2.05
C ILE A 61 -15.02 -7.23 0.83
N ALA A 62 -14.67 -8.34 0.21
CA ALA A 62 -13.70 -8.39 -0.88
C ALA A 62 -14.21 -7.75 -2.17
N ILE A 63 -15.48 -8.00 -2.49
CA ILE A 63 -16.08 -7.49 -3.73
C ILE A 63 -16.08 -5.94 -3.75
N PRO A 64 -16.58 -5.22 -2.73
CA PRO A 64 -16.51 -3.77 -2.67
C PRO A 64 -15.09 -3.23 -2.77
N LEU A 65 -14.13 -3.81 -2.03
CA LEU A 65 -12.73 -3.37 -2.05
C LEU A 65 -12.09 -3.57 -3.42
N PHE A 66 -12.32 -4.73 -4.04
CA PHE A 66 -11.85 -5.01 -5.39
C PHE A 66 -12.40 -3.98 -6.39
N ILE A 67 -13.71 -3.72 -6.35
CA ILE A 67 -14.35 -2.76 -7.25
C ILE A 67 -13.79 -1.37 -7.00
N GLN A 68 -13.68 -0.94 -5.74
CA GLN A 68 -13.14 0.36 -5.35
C GLN A 68 -11.73 0.57 -5.89
N THR A 69 -10.80 -0.36 -5.64
CA THR A 69 -9.41 -0.25 -6.08
C THR A 69 -9.31 -0.18 -7.60
N ASN A 70 -10.05 -1.04 -8.32
CA ASN A 70 -10.07 -1.01 -9.78
C ASN A 70 -10.67 0.29 -10.32
N LEU A 71 -11.77 0.76 -9.74
CA LEU A 71 -12.44 1.98 -10.18
C LEU A 71 -11.54 3.19 -10.01
N ILE A 72 -10.92 3.36 -8.83
CA ILE A 72 -9.99 4.45 -8.57
C ILE A 72 -8.78 4.36 -9.50
N PHE A 73 -8.23 3.17 -9.69
CA PHE A 73 -7.11 2.95 -10.62
C PHE A 73 -7.47 3.37 -12.05
N TRP A 74 -8.58 2.89 -12.61
CA TRP A 74 -8.97 3.18 -13.98
C TRP A 74 -9.30 4.65 -14.19
N ILE A 75 -9.94 5.30 -13.21
CA ILE A 75 -10.18 6.73 -13.23
C ILE A 75 -8.85 7.49 -13.21
N ALA A 76 -7.97 7.21 -12.25
CA ALA A 76 -6.69 7.90 -12.13
C ALA A 76 -5.78 7.68 -13.37
N TYR A 77 -5.73 6.45 -13.88
CA TYR A 77 -4.94 6.10 -15.07
C TYR A 77 -5.51 6.72 -16.35
N GLY A 78 -6.84 6.74 -16.48
CA GLY A 78 -7.54 7.42 -17.57
C GLY A 78 -7.36 8.94 -17.53
N LEU A 79 -7.49 9.56 -16.35
CA LEU A 79 -7.24 10.98 -16.15
C LEU A 79 -5.78 11.34 -16.42
N ALA A 80 -4.82 10.52 -15.99
CA ALA A 80 -3.40 10.71 -16.29
C ALA A 80 -3.13 10.69 -17.81
N LYS A 81 -3.82 9.80 -18.55
CA LYS A 81 -3.76 9.75 -20.00
C LYS A 81 -4.37 11.00 -20.65
N LEU A 82 -5.53 11.45 -20.17
CA LEU A 82 -6.18 12.69 -20.64
C LEU A 82 -5.31 13.92 -20.36
N ALA A 83 -4.61 13.93 -19.22
CA ALA A 83 -3.64 14.95 -18.85
C ALA A 83 -2.30 14.85 -19.62
N LYS A 84 -2.16 13.88 -20.53
CA LYS A 84 -0.95 13.63 -21.36
C LYS A 84 0.32 13.39 -20.54
N LEU A 85 0.20 12.77 -19.36
CA LEU A 85 1.35 12.34 -18.57
C LEU A 85 2.10 11.21 -19.27
N ASN A 86 3.41 11.11 -19.02
CA ASN A 86 4.20 9.96 -19.44
C ASN A 86 3.82 8.72 -18.61
N TYR A 87 4.05 7.53 -19.15
CA TYR A 87 3.80 6.27 -18.42
C TYR A 87 4.52 6.23 -17.06
N GLU A 88 5.73 6.79 -17.01
CA GLU A 88 6.59 6.82 -15.81
C GLU A 88 5.98 7.61 -14.66
N ASP A 89 5.11 8.58 -14.95
CA ASP A 89 4.36 9.34 -13.94
C ASP A 89 2.94 8.80 -13.77
N ALA A 90 2.27 8.43 -14.86
CA ALA A 90 0.89 8.00 -14.89
C ALA A 90 0.66 6.68 -14.14
N ALA A 91 1.52 5.67 -14.34
CA ALA A 91 1.37 4.37 -13.70
C ALA A 91 1.59 4.45 -12.18
N PRO A 92 2.69 5.06 -11.65
CA PRO A 92 2.85 5.22 -10.21
C PRO A 92 1.75 6.08 -9.59
N SER A 93 1.33 7.17 -10.25
CA SER A 93 0.27 8.04 -9.72
C SER A 93 -1.07 7.32 -9.59
N ALA A 94 -1.46 6.51 -10.59
CA ALA A 94 -2.68 5.71 -10.53
C ALA A 94 -2.62 4.64 -9.44
N MET A 95 -1.43 4.04 -9.23
CA MET A 95 -1.23 3.05 -8.17
C MET A 95 -1.26 3.67 -6.77
N ILE A 96 -0.68 4.86 -6.59
CA ILE A 96 -0.77 5.59 -5.32
C ILE A 96 -2.22 5.96 -5.02
N GLY A 97 -2.99 6.38 -6.04
CA GLY A 97 -4.41 6.70 -5.87
C GLY A 97 -5.25 5.50 -5.48
N ALA A 98 -4.96 4.32 -6.03
CA ALA A 98 -5.74 3.11 -5.79
C ALA A 98 -5.37 2.36 -4.49
N SER A 99 -4.20 2.63 -3.91
CA SER A 99 -3.68 1.90 -2.75
C SER A 99 -4.13 2.51 -1.43
N ASN A 100 -4.33 1.66 -0.41
CA ASN A 100 -4.69 2.06 0.94
C ASN A 100 -3.56 1.78 1.93
N HIS A 101 -3.46 2.63 2.95
CA HIS A 101 -2.48 2.46 4.02
C HIS A 101 -3.06 1.64 5.17
N PHE A 102 -2.99 0.32 5.04
CA PHE A 102 -3.67 -0.60 5.93
C PHE A 102 -3.18 -0.55 7.37
N GLU A 103 -1.90 -0.30 7.60
CA GLU A 103 -1.30 -0.28 8.93
C GLU A 103 -1.99 0.77 9.82
N VAL A 104 -2.24 1.96 9.27
CA VAL A 104 -2.97 3.03 9.96
C VAL A 104 -4.46 2.71 10.06
N ALA A 105 -5.05 2.09 9.03
CA ALA A 105 -6.46 1.70 9.04
C ALA A 105 -6.76 0.68 10.15
N ILE A 106 -5.92 -0.35 10.28
CA ILE A 106 -6.04 -1.40 11.29
C ILE A 106 -5.83 -0.85 12.69
N ALA A 107 -4.82 0.02 12.88
CA ALA A 107 -4.59 0.68 14.16
C ALA A 107 -5.82 1.49 14.59
N THR A 108 -6.37 2.29 13.67
CA THR A 108 -7.56 3.12 13.93
C THR A 108 -8.80 2.27 14.20
N ALA A 109 -9.05 1.23 13.40
CA ALA A 109 -10.20 0.35 13.57
C ALA A 109 -10.13 -0.41 14.90
N THR A 110 -8.96 -0.91 15.27
CA THR A 110 -8.74 -1.61 16.55
C THR A 110 -8.90 -0.67 17.74
N MET A 111 -8.43 0.58 17.64
CA MET A 111 -8.56 1.58 18.71
C MET A 111 -10.01 2.04 18.90
N LEU A 112 -10.76 2.26 17.84
CA LEU A 112 -12.12 2.82 17.91
C LEU A 112 -13.19 1.76 18.12
N PHE A 113 -13.08 0.61 17.46
CA PHE A 113 -14.11 -0.42 17.43
C PHE A 113 -13.71 -1.69 18.19
N GLY A 114 -12.46 -1.76 18.66
CA GLY A 114 -11.91 -2.94 19.33
C GLY A 114 -11.43 -4.00 18.34
N LEU A 115 -10.52 -4.86 18.81
CA LEU A 115 -9.90 -5.91 18.00
C LEU A 115 -10.94 -6.87 17.42
N SER A 116 -11.97 -7.24 18.19
CA SER A 116 -12.98 -8.24 17.80
C SER A 116 -14.06 -7.72 16.85
N SER A 117 -14.03 -6.45 16.46
CA SER A 117 -15.04 -5.87 15.57
C SER A 117 -14.91 -6.35 14.12
N GLY A 118 -16.04 -6.33 13.40
CA GLY A 118 -16.08 -6.54 11.95
C GLY A 118 -15.29 -5.47 11.18
N ALA A 119 -15.18 -4.25 11.72
CA ALA A 119 -14.37 -3.18 11.15
C ALA A 119 -12.87 -3.53 11.16
N ALA A 120 -12.33 -4.01 12.30
CA ALA A 120 -10.95 -4.46 12.38
C ALA A 120 -10.70 -5.66 11.45
N LEU A 121 -11.65 -6.61 11.37
CA LEU A 121 -11.57 -7.74 10.44
C LEU A 121 -11.52 -7.28 8.97
N ALA A 122 -12.37 -6.33 8.58
CA ALA A 122 -12.39 -5.80 7.22
C ALA A 122 -11.05 -5.16 6.82
N THR A 123 -10.37 -4.47 7.74
CA THR A 123 -9.06 -3.87 7.46
C THR A 123 -7.94 -4.89 7.25
N VAL A 124 -7.96 -6.02 7.96
CA VAL A 124 -6.99 -7.11 7.78
C VAL A 124 -7.26 -7.90 6.49
N VAL A 125 -8.53 -8.21 6.24
CA VAL A 125 -8.98 -8.88 5.01
C VAL A 125 -8.67 -8.03 3.79
N GLY A 126 -8.82 -6.70 3.88
CA GLY A 126 -8.49 -5.80 2.80
C GLY A 126 -7.04 -5.93 2.31
N VAL A 127 -6.08 -6.13 3.22
CA VAL A 127 -4.67 -6.33 2.86
C VAL A 127 -4.49 -7.58 1.99
N LEU A 128 -5.15 -8.69 2.34
CA LEU A 128 -5.07 -9.95 1.59
C LEU A 128 -5.50 -9.79 0.14
N ILE A 129 -6.45 -8.91 -0.10
CA ILE A 129 -7.06 -8.73 -1.41
C ILE A 129 -6.31 -7.66 -2.19
N GLU A 130 -5.93 -6.56 -1.53
CA GLU A 130 -5.27 -5.45 -2.20
C GLU A 130 -3.90 -5.85 -2.75
N VAL A 131 -3.09 -6.62 -2.01
CA VAL A 131 -1.74 -6.98 -2.50
C VAL A 131 -1.80 -7.75 -3.83
N PRO A 132 -2.59 -8.82 -3.99
CA PRO A 132 -2.79 -9.49 -5.28
C PRO A 132 -3.37 -8.58 -6.37
N VAL A 133 -4.36 -7.75 -6.03
CA VAL A 133 -4.99 -6.82 -6.99
C VAL A 133 -3.98 -5.80 -7.49
N MET A 134 -3.16 -5.25 -6.60
CA MET A 134 -2.11 -4.30 -6.97
C MET A 134 -1.07 -4.96 -7.88
N LEU A 135 -0.63 -6.20 -7.60
CA LEU A 135 0.26 -6.93 -8.51
C LEU A 135 -0.38 -7.18 -9.89
N LEU A 136 -1.68 -7.46 -9.93
CA LEU A 136 -2.45 -7.58 -11.18
C LEU A 136 -2.47 -6.25 -11.94
N LEU A 137 -2.75 -5.14 -11.25
CA LEU A 137 -2.77 -3.79 -11.84
C LEU A 137 -1.37 -3.38 -12.35
N VAL A 138 -0.29 -3.69 -11.62
CA VAL A 138 1.10 -3.51 -12.13
C VAL A 138 1.27 -4.24 -13.46
N LYS A 139 0.82 -5.50 -13.54
CA LYS A 139 0.92 -6.29 -14.79
C LYS A 139 0.11 -5.65 -15.93
N ILE A 140 -1.04 -5.05 -15.63
CA ILE A 140 -1.84 -4.29 -16.59
C ILE A 140 -1.10 -3.03 -17.04
N CYS A 141 -0.51 -2.25 -16.12
CA CYS A 141 0.32 -1.10 -16.47
C CYS A 141 1.45 -1.50 -17.42
N LEU A 142 2.20 -2.56 -17.08
CA LEU A 142 3.29 -3.06 -17.91
C LEU A 142 2.84 -3.44 -19.33
N LYS A 143 1.66 -4.07 -19.47
CA LYS A 143 1.08 -4.43 -20.77
C LYS A 143 0.55 -3.21 -21.54
N THR A 144 0.10 -2.18 -20.83
CA THR A 144 -0.50 -0.96 -21.41
C THR A 144 0.49 0.18 -21.56
N LYS A 145 1.80 -0.08 -21.42
CA LYS A 145 2.88 0.90 -21.66
C LYS A 145 2.73 1.60 -23.02
N GLY A 146 2.32 0.87 -24.05
CA GLY A 146 2.09 1.40 -25.39
C GLY A 146 0.89 2.34 -25.54
N TRP A 147 0.01 2.44 -24.53
CA TRP A 147 -1.13 3.35 -24.56
C TRP A 147 -0.75 4.81 -24.26
N PHE A 148 0.40 5.00 -23.63
CA PHE A 148 1.00 6.30 -23.35
C PHE A 148 2.07 6.54 -24.40
N GLY A 149 1.61 6.70 -25.65
CA GLY A 149 2.45 6.98 -26.80
C GLY A 149 3.20 8.30 -26.61
N GLY A 150 4.45 8.20 -26.16
CA GLY A 150 5.38 9.31 -25.99
C GLY A 150 6.75 8.73 -25.70
N LYS A 151 7.72 9.06 -26.56
CA LYS A 151 9.11 8.57 -26.54
C LYS A 151 9.67 8.54 -25.12
N ALA A 152 10.38 7.45 -24.80
CA ALA A 152 11.44 7.52 -23.80
C ALA A 152 12.31 8.74 -24.16
N ALA A 153 12.28 9.75 -23.31
CA ALA A 153 13.18 10.89 -23.38
C ALA A 153 14.50 10.53 -22.69
#